data_AF-A0A947HUL3-F1
#
_entry.id   AF-A0A947HUL3-F1
#
_cell.length_a   1.000
_cell.length_b   1.000
_cell.length_c   1.000
_cell.angle_alpha   90.00
_cell.angle_beta   90.00
_cell.angle_gamma   90.00
#
_symmetry.space_group_name_H-M   'P 1'
#
loop_
_entity.id
_entity.type
_entity.pdbx_description
1 polymer ?
#
loop_
_entity_poly.entity_id
_entity_poly.type
_entity_poly.pdbx_seq_one_letter_code
_entity_poly.pdbx_strand_id
1 'polypeptide(L)'
;MPVVVDVPGREPSGALWVSRFPGSREVADCDSPFKDGLSAFIAAMVAAGAKVRISATYRPAERAYLMHWAWKIWKGLADPQKVPAKSGVHIKWDHTDSAGHYDKKKSVDAAAAMVNGYDISDLGVAPALESQHTLRLAVDMSISWSGALTIQDKAGQSIVIKSAPSSGMNKDLHAVGASYGVIKYNARGTDKPHWSSNGK
;
A
#
# COMPACT_ATOMS: atom_id res chain seq x y z
N MET A 1 -9.09 -49.24 -4.99
CA MET A 1 -7.92 -48.37 -5.29
C MET A 1 -8.05 -47.11 -4.44
N PRO A 2 -7.00 -46.61 -3.79
CA PRO A 2 -7.08 -45.35 -3.08
C PRO A 2 -7.31 -44.22 -4.10
N VAL A 3 -8.31 -43.40 -3.84
CA VAL A 3 -8.56 -42.16 -4.60
C VAL A 3 -7.44 -41.20 -4.25
N VAL A 4 -6.57 -40.92 -5.22
CA VAL A 4 -5.60 -39.84 -5.11
C VAL A 4 -6.38 -38.54 -5.23
N VAL A 5 -6.64 -37.90 -4.10
CA VAL A 5 -7.16 -36.53 -4.07
C VAL A 5 -6.04 -35.61 -4.53
N ASP A 6 -6.22 -35.02 -5.71
CA ASP A 6 -5.30 -34.02 -6.28
C ASP A 6 -5.26 -32.82 -5.33
N VAL A 7 -4.14 -32.66 -4.62
CA VAL A 7 -3.88 -31.48 -3.80
C VAL A 7 -3.65 -30.35 -4.79
N PRO A 8 -4.38 -29.21 -4.74
CA PRO A 8 -4.19 -28.14 -5.72
C PRO A 8 -2.72 -27.73 -5.78
N GLY A 9 -2.07 -28.05 -6.90
CA GLY A 9 -0.66 -27.75 -7.11
C GLY A 9 -0.41 -26.25 -6.97
N ARG A 10 0.78 -25.87 -6.49
CA ARG A 10 1.18 -24.46 -6.46
C ARG A 10 1.17 -23.91 -7.89
N GLU A 11 0.53 -22.76 -8.07
CA GLU A 11 0.40 -22.15 -9.39
C GLU A 11 1.54 -21.17 -9.66
N PRO A 12 2.12 -21.15 -10.87
CA PRO A 12 3.22 -20.25 -11.22
C PRO A 12 2.94 -18.79 -10.85
N SER A 13 3.96 -18.11 -10.31
CA SER A 13 3.92 -16.66 -10.12
C SER A 13 3.73 -15.93 -11.46
N GLY A 14 3.22 -14.71 -11.42
CA GLY A 14 2.95 -13.91 -12.63
C GLY A 14 1.79 -12.94 -12.46
N ALA A 15 1.47 -12.21 -13.52
CA ALA A 15 0.48 -11.13 -13.51
C ALA A 15 -0.90 -11.52 -12.96
N LEU A 16 -1.31 -12.79 -13.12
CA LEU A 16 -2.57 -13.30 -12.59
C LEU A 16 -2.70 -13.17 -11.06
N TRP A 17 -1.57 -13.18 -10.33
CA TRP A 17 -1.56 -13.09 -8.86
C TRP A 17 -1.85 -11.67 -8.35
N VAL A 18 -1.75 -10.66 -9.23
CA VAL A 18 -1.91 -9.24 -8.87
C VAL A 18 -3.33 -8.93 -8.37
N SER A 19 -4.34 -9.65 -8.88
CA SER A 19 -5.76 -9.45 -8.56
C SER A 19 -6.31 -10.37 -7.47
N ARG A 20 -5.57 -11.41 -7.02
CA ARG A 20 -6.09 -12.44 -6.10
C ARG A 20 -6.37 -11.96 -4.68
N PHE A 21 -5.56 -11.01 -4.22
CA PHE A 21 -5.70 -10.40 -2.90
C PHE A 21 -5.85 -8.89 -3.09
N PRO A 22 -7.06 -8.41 -3.39
CA PRO A 22 -7.30 -6.99 -3.59
C PRO A 22 -7.08 -6.23 -2.28
N GLY A 23 -6.52 -5.02 -2.38
CA GLY A 23 -6.54 -4.07 -1.27
C GLY A 23 -7.89 -3.35 -1.18
N SER A 24 -8.03 -2.48 -0.19
CA SER A 24 -9.19 -1.58 -0.05
C SER A 24 -8.82 -0.13 -0.32
N ARG A 25 -9.85 0.68 -0.60
CA ARG A 25 -9.82 2.15 -0.62
C ARG A 25 -10.84 2.77 0.33
N GLU A 26 -11.55 1.93 1.10
CA GLU A 26 -12.60 2.37 1.98
C GLU A 26 -12.03 2.76 3.33
N VAL A 27 -12.46 3.91 3.86
CA VAL A 27 -12.10 4.33 5.23
C VAL A 27 -12.67 3.36 6.26
N ALA A 28 -13.81 2.74 5.97
CA ALA A 28 -14.43 1.74 6.84
C ALA A 28 -13.56 0.50 7.06
N ASP A 29 -12.59 0.24 6.19
CA ASP A 29 -11.60 -0.84 6.34
C ASP A 29 -10.41 -0.47 7.22
N CYS A 30 -10.35 0.77 7.73
CA CYS A 30 -9.38 1.15 8.75
C CYS A 30 -9.87 0.77 10.16
N ASP A 31 -8.94 0.59 11.09
CA ASP A 31 -9.25 0.32 12.49
C ASP A 31 -9.30 1.61 13.31
N SER A 32 -10.19 1.66 14.30
CA SER A 32 -10.23 2.76 15.29
C SER A 32 -9.04 2.66 16.24
N PRO A 33 -8.47 3.79 16.72
CA PRO A 33 -8.98 5.16 16.58
C PRO A 33 -8.61 5.87 15.27
N PHE A 34 -7.72 5.29 14.45
CA PHE A 34 -7.26 5.92 13.21
C PHE A 34 -8.40 6.16 12.22
N LYS A 35 -9.30 5.19 12.03
CA LYS A 35 -10.50 5.32 11.19
C LYS A 35 -11.33 6.56 11.53
N ASP A 36 -11.58 6.78 12.83
CA ASP A 36 -12.47 7.85 13.28
C ASP A 36 -11.79 9.22 13.08
N GLY A 37 -10.49 9.30 13.38
CA GLY A 37 -9.65 10.47 13.08
C GLY A 37 -9.59 10.76 11.58
N LEU A 38 -9.37 9.74 10.75
CA LEU A 38 -9.32 9.86 9.30
C LEU A 38 -10.65 10.35 8.72
N SER A 39 -11.77 9.79 9.18
CA SER A 39 -13.11 10.20 8.75
C SER A 39 -13.36 11.68 9.05
N ALA A 40 -13.04 12.12 10.27
CA ALA A 40 -13.20 13.51 10.68
C ALA A 40 -12.27 14.47 9.91
N PHE A 41 -11.01 14.07 9.69
CA PHE A 41 -10.05 14.87 8.93
C PHE A 41 -10.47 15.06 7.47
N ILE A 42 -10.92 13.98 6.81
CA ILE A 42 -11.44 14.05 5.44
C ILE A 42 -12.67 14.95 5.38
N ALA A 43 -13.60 14.82 6.34
CA ALA A 43 -14.79 15.66 6.40
C ALA A 43 -14.43 17.15 6.55
N ALA A 44 -13.47 17.49 7.43
CA ALA A 44 -13.00 18.85 7.61
C ALA A 44 -12.34 19.41 6.33
N MET A 45 -11.52 18.61 5.64
CA MET A 45 -10.91 19.00 4.36
C MET A 45 -11.96 19.26 3.28
N VAL A 46 -12.93 18.37 3.12
CA VAL A 46 -14.00 18.51 2.11
C VAL A 46 -14.89 19.72 2.42
N ALA A 47 -15.25 19.93 3.69
CA ALA A 47 -16.02 21.10 4.13
C ALA A 47 -15.29 22.42 3.85
N ALA A 48 -13.95 22.42 3.93
CA ALA A 48 -13.10 23.56 3.60
C ALA A 48 -12.89 23.77 2.09
N GLY A 49 -13.46 22.91 1.23
CA GLY A 49 -13.34 22.99 -0.23
C GLY A 49 -12.12 22.27 -0.81
N ALA A 50 -11.39 21.47 -0.03
CA ALA A 50 -10.32 20.62 -0.55
C ALA A 50 -10.88 19.37 -1.25
N LYS A 51 -10.16 18.90 -2.27
CA LYS A 51 -10.42 17.62 -2.95
C LYS A 51 -9.50 16.56 -2.36
N VAL A 52 -10.10 15.44 -1.95
CA VAL A 52 -9.39 14.27 -1.40
C VAL A 52 -9.69 13.06 -2.27
N ARG A 53 -8.66 12.32 -2.69
CA ARG A 53 -8.81 11.06 -3.42
C ARG A 53 -8.00 9.96 -2.76
N ILE A 54 -8.68 8.95 -2.25
CA ILE A 54 -8.05 7.77 -1.64
C ILE A 54 -7.64 6.76 -2.72
N SER A 55 -6.39 6.32 -2.67
CA SER A 55 -5.84 5.27 -3.54
C SER A 55 -5.66 3.92 -2.83
N ALA A 56 -5.47 3.90 -1.50
CA ALA A 56 -5.40 2.68 -0.69
C ALA A 56 -5.66 2.95 0.81
N THR A 57 -6.29 2.00 1.50
CA THR A 57 -6.43 1.97 2.97
C THR A 57 -5.87 0.66 3.53
N TYR A 58 -6.56 -0.45 3.31
CA TYR A 58 -6.13 -1.77 3.75
C TYR A 58 -5.34 -2.53 2.68
N ARG A 59 -4.26 -3.18 3.09
CA ARG A 59 -3.50 -4.14 2.28
C ARG A 59 -3.50 -5.50 2.99
N PRO A 60 -4.12 -6.56 2.42
CA PRO A 60 -4.02 -7.90 2.99
C PRO A 60 -2.56 -8.36 3.12
N ALA A 61 -2.28 -9.17 4.15
CA ALA A 61 -0.94 -9.71 4.37
C ALA A 61 -0.46 -10.54 3.16
N GLU A 62 -1.37 -11.22 2.46
CA GLU A 62 -1.15 -11.99 1.23
C GLU A 62 -0.66 -11.07 0.12
N ARG A 63 -1.31 -9.93 -0.06
CA ARG A 63 -0.88 -8.92 -1.03
C ARG A 63 0.50 -8.37 -0.67
N ALA A 64 0.74 -8.03 0.60
CA ALA A 64 2.04 -7.53 1.06
C ALA A 64 3.17 -8.54 0.82
N TYR A 65 2.91 -9.82 1.09
CA TYR A 65 3.82 -10.92 0.80
C TYR A 65 4.14 -11.03 -0.70
N LEU A 66 3.13 -11.04 -1.56
CA LEU A 66 3.32 -11.14 -3.01
C LEU A 66 4.14 -9.94 -3.54
N MET A 67 3.81 -8.73 -3.11
CA MET A 67 4.53 -7.50 -3.49
C MET A 67 6.00 -7.54 -3.01
N HIS A 68 6.24 -7.96 -1.76
CA HIS A 68 7.59 -8.03 -1.18
C HIS A 68 8.49 -8.98 -1.95
N TRP A 69 8.04 -10.22 -2.15
CA TRP A 69 8.86 -11.26 -2.76
C TRP A 69 8.99 -11.11 -4.26
N ALA A 70 7.95 -10.65 -4.97
CA ALA A 70 8.07 -10.30 -6.38
C ALA A 70 9.15 -9.22 -6.59
N TRP A 71 9.12 -8.15 -5.78
CA TRP A 71 10.12 -7.08 -5.86
C TRP A 71 11.53 -7.60 -5.55
N LYS A 72 11.70 -8.39 -4.48
CA LYS A 72 13.02 -8.95 -4.13
C LYS A 72 13.56 -9.89 -5.20
N ILE A 73 12.75 -10.78 -5.75
CA ILE A 73 13.16 -11.68 -6.84
C ILE A 73 13.56 -10.85 -8.06
N TRP A 74 12.73 -9.89 -8.47
CA TRP A 74 12.98 -9.04 -9.63
C TRP A 74 14.28 -8.23 -9.51
N LYS A 75 14.58 -7.70 -8.32
CA LYS A 75 15.85 -7.00 -8.04
C LYS A 75 17.04 -7.95 -7.84
N GLY A 76 16.85 -9.26 -7.93
CA GLY A 76 17.92 -10.26 -7.70
C GLY A 76 18.35 -10.38 -6.23
N LEU A 77 17.51 -9.91 -5.30
CA LEU A 77 17.78 -9.87 -3.86
C LEU A 77 17.17 -11.07 -3.11
N ALA A 78 16.46 -11.96 -3.79
CA ALA A 78 15.96 -13.22 -3.26
C ALA A 78 16.06 -14.34 -4.30
N ASP A 79 16.33 -15.54 -3.79
CA ASP A 79 16.30 -16.77 -4.58
C ASP A 79 14.85 -17.29 -4.68
N PRO A 80 14.27 -17.41 -5.89
CA PRO A 80 12.92 -17.95 -6.09
C PRO A 80 12.67 -19.31 -5.42
N GLN A 81 13.70 -20.15 -5.27
CA GLN A 81 13.58 -21.48 -4.65
C GLN A 81 13.50 -21.42 -3.11
N LYS A 82 13.86 -20.28 -2.51
CA LYS A 82 13.98 -20.12 -1.04
C LYS A 82 12.98 -19.13 -0.46
N VAL A 83 12.02 -18.66 -1.25
CA VAL A 83 10.97 -17.78 -0.74
C VAL A 83 10.15 -18.53 0.31
N PRO A 84 10.02 -18.01 1.54
CA PRO A 84 9.21 -18.63 2.59
C PRO A 84 7.76 -18.80 2.13
N ALA A 85 7.15 -19.94 2.42
CA ALA A 85 5.74 -20.16 2.12
C ALA A 85 4.85 -19.22 2.97
N LYS A 86 3.68 -18.86 2.44
CA LYS A 86 2.65 -18.13 3.17
C LYS A 86 1.31 -18.86 3.13
N SER A 87 0.71 -19.04 4.30
CA SER A 87 -0.63 -19.65 4.42
C SER A 87 -1.64 -18.88 3.56
N GLY A 88 -2.48 -19.60 2.83
CA GLY A 88 -3.46 -19.06 1.89
C GLY A 88 -2.89 -18.60 0.54
N VAL A 89 -1.57 -18.65 0.33
CA VAL A 89 -0.92 -18.22 -0.94
C VAL A 89 -0.22 -19.41 -1.60
N HIS A 90 -0.95 -20.12 -2.46
CA HIS A 90 -0.47 -21.31 -3.18
C HIS A 90 0.35 -20.96 -4.44
N ILE A 91 1.35 -20.09 -4.30
CA ILE A 91 2.18 -19.60 -5.41
C ILE A 91 3.46 -20.42 -5.57
N LYS A 92 3.88 -20.64 -6.82
CA LYS A 92 5.16 -21.23 -7.21
C LYS A 92 6.08 -20.15 -7.78
N TRP A 93 7.10 -19.78 -7.01
CA TRP A 93 8.09 -18.77 -7.43
C TRP A 93 9.20 -19.34 -8.30
N ASP A 94 9.54 -20.61 -8.14
CA ASP A 94 10.60 -21.33 -8.84
C ASP A 94 10.05 -21.99 -10.13
N HIS A 95 10.09 -21.25 -11.24
CA HIS A 95 9.62 -21.73 -12.53
C HIS A 95 10.58 -22.77 -13.11
N THR A 96 10.07 -23.59 -14.02
CA THR A 96 10.86 -24.60 -14.74
C THR A 96 10.90 -24.35 -16.24
N ASP A 97 11.95 -24.85 -16.90
CA ASP A 97 12.03 -24.94 -18.35
C ASP A 97 11.08 -26.04 -18.88
N SER A 98 11.11 -26.28 -20.20
CA SER A 98 10.29 -27.34 -20.82
C SER A 98 10.73 -28.76 -20.45
N ALA A 99 11.94 -28.94 -19.93
CA ALA A 99 12.46 -30.22 -19.44
C ALA A 99 12.18 -30.43 -17.94
N GLY A 100 11.57 -29.45 -17.26
CA GLY A 100 11.27 -29.51 -15.82
C GLY A 100 12.41 -29.07 -14.92
N HIS A 101 13.52 -28.55 -15.47
CA HIS A 101 14.62 -28.01 -14.66
C HIS A 101 14.32 -26.58 -14.23
N TYR A 102 14.85 -26.18 -13.07
CA TYR A 102 14.69 -24.82 -12.57
C TYR A 102 15.19 -23.77 -13.59
N ASP A 103 14.34 -22.78 -13.88
CA ASP A 103 14.60 -21.67 -14.78
C ASP A 103 14.52 -20.35 -14.01
N LYS A 104 15.70 -19.84 -13.66
CA LYS A 104 15.85 -18.55 -12.98
C LYS A 104 15.29 -17.40 -13.80
N LYS A 105 15.47 -17.41 -15.13
CA LYS A 105 15.03 -16.31 -15.99
C LYS A 105 13.51 -16.23 -15.99
N LYS A 106 12.81 -17.35 -16.21
CA LYS A 106 11.34 -17.39 -16.12
C LYS A 106 10.82 -16.93 -14.76
N SER A 107 11.48 -17.35 -13.68
CA SER A 107 11.11 -16.96 -12.32
C SER A 107 11.22 -15.44 -12.10
N VAL A 108 12.29 -14.83 -12.60
CA VAL A 108 12.52 -13.38 -12.54
C VAL A 108 11.55 -12.61 -13.44
N ASP A 109 11.30 -13.09 -14.66
CA ASP A 109 10.37 -12.47 -15.61
C ASP A 109 8.93 -12.48 -15.06
N ALA A 110 8.51 -13.59 -14.44
CA ALA A 110 7.22 -13.70 -13.77
C ALA A 110 7.08 -12.74 -12.57
N ALA A 111 8.14 -12.62 -11.75
CA ALA A 111 8.19 -11.65 -10.67
C ALA A 111 8.15 -10.20 -11.19
N ALA A 112 8.83 -9.91 -12.31
CA ALA A 112 8.79 -8.62 -12.98
C ALA A 112 7.37 -8.25 -13.45
N ALA A 113 6.64 -9.23 -14.01
CA ALA A 113 5.25 -9.02 -14.41
C ALA A 113 4.35 -8.64 -13.22
N MET A 114 4.60 -9.23 -12.04
CA MET A 114 3.91 -8.87 -10.80
C MET A 114 4.32 -7.47 -10.30
N VAL A 115 5.61 -7.14 -10.33
CA VAL A 115 6.11 -5.80 -9.97
C VAL A 115 5.44 -4.72 -10.82
N ASN A 116 5.32 -4.95 -12.12
CA ASN A 116 4.64 -4.03 -13.04
C ASN A 116 3.14 -3.95 -12.74
N GLY A 117 2.47 -5.09 -12.52
CA GLY A 117 1.05 -5.08 -12.19
C GLY A 117 0.71 -4.46 -10.83
N TYR A 118 1.66 -4.46 -9.89
CA TYR A 118 1.52 -3.76 -8.61
C TYR A 118 1.98 -2.30 -8.65
N ASP A 119 2.57 -1.84 -9.74
CA ASP A 119 3.15 -0.49 -9.90
C ASP A 119 4.20 -0.17 -8.80
N ILE A 120 5.14 -1.10 -8.59
CA ILE A 120 6.19 -1.00 -7.56
C ILE A 120 7.63 -1.01 -8.10
N SER A 121 7.82 -0.77 -9.40
CA SER A 121 9.14 -0.80 -10.06
C SER A 121 10.12 0.23 -9.47
N ASP A 122 9.59 1.39 -9.10
CA ASP A 122 10.37 2.58 -8.72
C ASP A 122 10.64 2.66 -7.22
N LEU A 123 10.16 1.67 -6.45
CA LEU A 123 10.47 1.59 -5.04
C LEU A 123 11.96 1.26 -4.84
N GLY A 124 12.65 2.06 -4.03
CA GLY A 124 14.03 1.81 -3.61
C GLY A 124 14.17 0.78 -2.48
N VAL A 125 13.05 0.26 -1.96
CA VAL A 125 13.01 -0.77 -0.92
C VAL A 125 11.79 -1.67 -1.17
N ALA A 126 11.91 -2.95 -0.84
CA ALA A 126 10.79 -3.89 -0.92
C ALA A 126 9.61 -3.37 -0.08
N PRO A 127 8.36 -3.50 -0.56
CA PRO A 127 7.18 -3.32 0.28
C PRO A 127 7.30 -4.13 1.56
N ALA A 128 7.04 -3.51 2.72
CA ALA A 128 7.16 -4.21 3.99
C ALA A 128 6.09 -5.31 4.12
N LEU A 129 6.46 -6.45 4.70
CA LEU A 129 5.54 -7.55 4.99
C LEU A 129 4.50 -7.16 6.04
N GLU A 130 4.91 -6.31 6.97
CA GLU A 130 4.07 -5.65 7.96
C GLU A 130 4.25 -4.13 7.81
N SER A 131 3.14 -3.42 7.68
CA SER A 131 3.10 -1.97 7.49
C SER A 131 1.82 -1.41 8.10
N GLN A 132 1.72 -0.08 8.21
CA GLN A 132 0.49 0.54 8.69
C GLN A 132 -0.74 0.18 7.82
N HIS A 133 -0.56 -0.06 6.50
CA HIS A 133 -1.65 -0.57 5.64
C HIS A 133 -2.11 -2.00 5.97
N THR A 134 -1.21 -2.89 6.38
CA THR A 134 -1.59 -4.26 6.77
C THR A 134 -2.23 -4.28 8.15
N LEU A 135 -1.90 -3.29 8.98
CA LEU A 135 -2.48 -3.06 10.30
C LEU A 135 -3.77 -2.23 10.25
N ARG A 136 -4.25 -1.83 9.07
CA ARG A 136 -5.47 -0.98 8.91
C ARG A 136 -5.35 0.41 9.55
N LEU A 137 -4.12 0.93 9.69
CA LEU A 137 -3.80 2.21 10.34
C LEU A 137 -3.16 3.23 9.39
N ALA A 138 -3.39 3.09 8.08
CA ALA A 138 -2.88 4.00 7.06
C ALA A 138 -3.86 4.30 5.94
N VAL A 139 -3.56 5.38 5.23
CA VAL A 139 -4.22 5.77 3.98
C VAL A 139 -3.18 6.36 3.02
N ASP A 140 -3.28 5.96 1.76
CA ASP A 140 -2.66 6.68 0.66
C ASP A 140 -3.77 7.54 0.03
N MET A 141 -3.63 8.87 0.12
CA MET A 141 -4.56 9.83 -0.47
C MET A 141 -3.83 11.01 -1.11
N SER A 142 -4.33 11.49 -2.25
CA SER A 142 -3.95 12.79 -2.80
C SER A 142 -4.91 13.87 -2.34
N ILE A 143 -4.35 15.04 -2.04
CA ILE A 143 -5.09 16.21 -1.52
C ILE A 143 -4.72 17.41 -2.38
N SER A 144 -5.71 18.23 -2.73
CA SER A 144 -5.49 19.49 -3.45
C SER A 144 -6.57 20.51 -3.11
N TRP A 145 -6.22 21.80 -3.16
CA TRP A 145 -7.16 22.91 -3.06
C TRP A 145 -6.63 24.14 -3.81
N SER A 146 -7.42 25.20 -3.89
CA SER A 146 -7.04 26.47 -4.50
C SER A 146 -7.15 27.62 -3.50
N GLY A 147 -6.22 28.57 -3.55
CA GLY A 147 -6.23 29.74 -2.66
C GLY A 147 -5.98 29.39 -1.19
N ALA A 148 -6.51 30.22 -0.30
CA ALA A 148 -6.45 29.97 1.13
C ALA A 148 -7.46 28.87 1.53
N LEU A 149 -7.02 27.90 2.34
CA LEU A 149 -7.90 26.87 2.90
C LEU A 149 -8.26 27.25 4.35
N THR A 150 -9.54 27.46 4.63
CA THR A 150 -10.03 27.68 5.99
C THR A 150 -10.62 26.37 6.50
N ILE A 151 -9.90 25.67 7.38
CA ILE A 151 -10.20 24.32 7.85
C ILE A 151 -10.29 24.28 9.37
N GLN A 152 -11.17 23.42 9.91
CA GLN A 152 -11.27 23.18 11.35
C GLN A 152 -10.27 22.10 11.77
N ASP A 153 -9.55 22.33 12.87
CA ASP A 153 -8.80 21.27 13.56
C ASP A 153 -9.73 20.38 14.42
N LYS A 154 -9.18 19.35 15.06
CA LYS A 154 -9.98 18.42 15.90
C LYS A 154 -10.67 19.12 17.09
N ALA A 155 -10.13 20.22 17.59
CA ALA A 155 -10.72 20.98 18.69
C ALA A 155 -11.83 21.94 18.21
N GLY A 156 -12.07 22.04 16.89
CA GLY A 156 -13.02 22.98 16.30
C GLY A 156 -12.47 24.40 16.17
N GLN A 157 -11.14 24.57 16.19
CA GLN A 157 -10.49 25.84 15.91
C GLN A 157 -10.30 26.03 14.40
N SER A 158 -10.69 27.21 13.91
CA SER A 158 -10.51 27.58 12.51
C SER A 158 -9.06 27.95 12.21
N ILE A 159 -8.42 27.19 11.33
CA ILE A 159 -7.06 27.40 10.82
C ILE A 159 -7.12 27.89 9.37
N VAL A 160 -6.40 28.98 9.06
CA VAL A 160 -6.32 29.51 7.69
C VAL A 160 -4.95 29.19 7.10
N ILE A 161 -4.92 28.25 6.15
CA ILE A 161 -3.71 27.83 5.44
C ILE A 161 -3.55 28.67 4.18
N LYS A 162 -2.55 29.56 4.19
CA LYS A 162 -2.15 30.38 3.02
C LYS A 162 -0.81 29.93 2.42
N SER A 163 -0.12 29.01 3.10
CA SER A 163 1.20 28.52 2.71
C SER A 163 1.11 27.57 1.52
N ALA A 164 2.23 27.43 0.81
CA ALA A 164 2.39 26.44 -0.26
C ALA A 164 3.08 25.16 0.26
N PRO A 165 2.94 24.02 -0.43
CA PRO A 165 2.06 23.80 -1.59
C PRO A 165 0.58 23.68 -1.17
N SER A 166 -0.35 23.83 -2.12
CA SER A 166 -1.77 23.51 -1.91
C SER A 166 -2.03 22.01 -2.10
N SER A 167 -1.28 21.18 -1.38
CA SER A 167 -1.37 19.72 -1.45
C SER A 167 -1.16 19.04 -0.10
N GLY A 168 -1.19 17.71 -0.09
CA GLY A 168 -0.88 16.88 1.07
C GLY A 168 0.53 17.10 1.65
N MET A 169 1.40 17.88 1.01
CA MET A 169 2.73 18.25 1.53
C MET A 169 2.78 19.56 2.31
N ASN A 170 1.65 20.26 2.45
CA ASN A 170 1.59 21.48 3.23
C ASN A 170 1.81 21.21 4.72
N LYS A 171 2.78 21.91 5.33
CA LYS A 171 3.14 21.72 6.74
C LYS A 171 2.03 22.14 7.70
N ASP A 172 1.25 23.17 7.37
CA ASP A 172 0.12 23.60 8.20
C ASP A 172 -0.99 22.52 8.14
N LEU A 173 -1.22 21.93 6.96
CA LEU A 173 -2.14 20.80 6.83
C LEU A 173 -1.65 19.56 7.58
N HIS A 174 -0.33 19.33 7.67
CA HIS A 174 0.22 18.25 8.51
C HIS A 174 -0.11 18.45 9.97
N ALA A 175 -0.01 19.68 10.48
CA ALA A 175 -0.37 20.01 11.86
C ALA A 175 -1.88 19.80 12.11
N VAL A 176 -2.74 20.22 11.17
CA VAL A 176 -4.18 19.95 11.23
C VAL A 176 -4.45 18.44 11.24
N GLY A 177 -3.87 17.67 10.32
CA GLY A 177 -4.02 16.21 10.27
C GLY A 177 -3.54 15.53 11.56
N ALA A 178 -2.42 15.98 12.13
CA ALA A 178 -1.90 15.46 13.39
C ALA A 178 -2.87 15.69 14.56
N SER A 179 -3.62 16.80 14.57
CA SER A 179 -4.69 17.02 15.56
C SER A 179 -5.77 15.93 15.50
N TYR A 180 -6.02 15.37 14.31
CA TYR A 180 -6.95 14.24 14.09
C TYR A 180 -6.33 12.86 14.37
N GLY A 181 -5.02 12.78 14.66
CA GLY A 181 -4.29 11.51 14.75
C GLY A 181 -3.92 10.91 13.39
N VAL A 182 -3.92 11.73 12.33
CA VAL A 182 -3.58 11.34 10.96
C VAL A 182 -2.28 12.04 10.57
N ILE A 183 -1.17 11.32 10.64
CA ILE A 183 0.18 11.89 10.57
C ILE A 183 0.77 11.65 9.18
N LYS A 184 1.28 12.72 8.56
CA LYS A 184 1.92 12.65 7.25
C LYS A 184 3.26 11.92 7.32
N TYR A 185 3.48 10.95 6.45
CA TYR A 185 4.85 10.51 6.13
C TYR A 185 5.55 11.52 5.23
N ASN A 186 6.65 12.12 5.70
CA ASN A 186 7.36 13.19 5.01
C ASN A 186 8.88 12.94 4.83
N ALA A 187 9.38 11.74 5.15
CA ALA A 187 10.82 11.46 5.25
C ALA A 187 11.64 11.63 3.95
N ARG A 188 11.01 11.92 2.81
CA ARG A 188 11.69 12.16 1.52
C ARG A 188 11.41 13.52 0.88
N GLY A 189 10.65 14.39 1.55
CA GLY A 189 10.32 15.73 1.02
C GLY A 189 9.51 15.75 -0.29
N THR A 190 9.09 14.59 -0.81
CA THR A 190 8.23 14.47 -1.99
C THR A 190 6.78 14.21 -1.58
N ASP A 191 5.84 14.66 -2.42
CA ASP A 191 4.39 14.45 -2.23
C ASP A 191 4.00 12.99 -2.42
N LYS A 192 4.35 12.18 -1.43
CA LYS A 192 3.84 10.82 -1.33
C LYS A 192 2.41 10.90 -0.78
N PRO A 193 1.49 10.07 -1.28
CA PRO A 193 0.12 10.06 -0.80
C PRO A 193 -0.04 9.54 0.64
N HIS A 194 1.03 9.05 1.28
CA HIS A 194 0.97 8.28 2.52
C HIS A 194 0.75 9.12 3.79
N TRP A 195 -0.27 8.72 4.57
CA TRP A 195 -0.58 9.17 5.93
C TRP A 195 -0.91 7.96 6.81
N SER A 196 -0.56 8.00 8.09
CA SER A 196 -0.81 6.89 9.01
C SER A 196 -0.97 7.35 10.45
N SER A 197 -1.32 6.43 11.35
CA SER A 197 -1.46 6.71 12.77
C SER A 197 -0.17 7.24 13.45
N ASN A 198 0.99 6.95 12.86
CA ASN A 198 2.31 7.28 13.43
C ASN A 198 3.28 7.95 12.43
N GLY A 199 2.82 8.27 11.22
CA GLY A 199 3.62 8.95 10.20
C GLY A 199 4.71 8.09 9.56
N LYS A 200 4.61 6.75 9.67
CA LYS A 200 5.52 5.76 9.09
C LYS A 200 4.81 4.86 8.10
#